data_AF-A0A396M7C3-F1
#
_entry.id   AF-A0A396M7C3-F1
#
_cell.length_a   1.000
_cell.length_b   1.000
_cell.length_c   1.000
_cell.angle_alpha   90.00
_cell.angle_beta   90.00
_cell.angle_gamma   90.00
#
_symmetry.space_group_name_H-M   'P 1'
#
loop_
_entity.id
_entity.type
_entity.pdbx_description
1 polymer ?
#
loop_
_entity_poly.entity_id
_entity_poly.type
_entity_poly.pdbx_seq_one_letter_code
_entity_poly.pdbx_strand_id
1 'polypeptide(L)'
;MLLSIEEDITAALIRDTRQIYIGPSNHFSSPLKWSGSAIDLAELIYALFLSQSLNNGDIPIKEIAVCFEQFFHIKLDGVYQRFSKARSRKKERTSFINKLLDMLTNRMDELDG
;
A
#
# COMPACT_ATOMS: atom_id res chain seq x y z
N MET A 1 15.44 25.75 3.73
CA MET A 1 15.36 25.40 2.29
C MET A 1 14.80 23.99 2.08
N LEU A 2 15.26 22.94 2.77
CA LEU A 2 14.58 21.63 2.77
C LEU A 2 13.29 21.61 3.61
N LEU A 3 13.26 22.30 4.77
CA LEU A 3 12.09 22.35 5.64
C LEU A 3 10.88 23.12 5.05
N SER A 4 11.13 24.12 4.21
CA SER A 4 10.06 24.92 3.57
C SER A 4 9.36 24.15 2.45
N ILE A 5 10.09 23.27 1.75
CA ILE A 5 9.53 22.45 0.66
C ILE A 5 8.64 21.33 1.25
N GLU A 6 9.02 20.75 2.39
CA GLU A 6 8.22 19.73 3.08
C GLU A 6 6.89 20.29 3.64
N GLU A 7 6.90 21.52 4.16
CA GLU A 7 5.69 22.20 4.63
C GLU A 7 4.74 22.57 3.48
N ASP A 8 5.27 23.04 2.34
CA ASP A 8 4.47 23.39 1.16
C ASP A 8 3.83 22.16 0.50
N ILE A 9 4.55 21.03 0.45
CA ILE A 9 3.99 19.74 0.00
C ILE A 9 2.88 19.28 0.94
N THR A 10 3.07 19.44 2.26
CA THR A 10 2.07 19.05 3.26
C THR A 10 0.79 19.90 3.14
N ALA A 11 0.92 21.20 2.91
CA ALA A 11 -0.21 22.11 2.69
C ALA A 11 -0.94 21.82 1.38
N ALA A 12 -0.22 21.48 0.30
CA ALA A 12 -0.79 21.05 -0.96
C ALA A 12 -1.54 19.71 -0.82
N LEU A 13 -0.99 18.74 -0.06
CA LEU A 13 -1.66 17.47 0.26
C LEU A 13 -2.94 17.67 1.08
N ILE A 14 -2.99 18.63 2.01
CA ILE A 14 -4.19 18.92 2.82
C ILE A 14 -5.33 19.49 1.96
N ARG A 15 -5.00 20.30 0.93
CA ARG A 15 -6.00 20.87 0.01
C ARG A 15 -6.65 19.82 -0.90
N ASP A 16 -5.85 18.90 -1.45
CA ASP A 16 -6.33 17.84 -2.35
C ASP A 16 -7.19 16.78 -1.65
N THR A 17 -7.00 16.59 -0.35
CA THR A 17 -7.73 15.55 0.41
C THR A 17 -9.23 15.88 0.58
N ARG A 18 -9.70 17.06 0.16
CA ARG A 18 -11.12 17.44 0.23
C ARG A 18 -11.94 17.17 -1.04
N GLN A 19 -11.33 16.81 -2.17
CA GLN A 19 -12.07 16.56 -3.43
C GLN A 19 -12.30 15.08 -3.75
N ILE A 20 -11.71 14.13 -3.01
CA ILE A 20 -11.96 12.68 -3.21
C ILE A 20 -13.02 12.17 -2.20
N TYR A 21 -14.08 12.94 -1.98
CA TYR A 21 -15.35 12.41 -1.47
C TYR A 21 -16.29 12.25 -2.66
N ILE A 22 -16.13 11.13 -3.37
CA ILE A 22 -17.07 10.75 -4.43
C ILE A 22 -18.40 10.38 -3.77
N GLY A 23 -19.48 11.04 -4.23
CA GLY A 23 -20.87 10.83 -3.83
C GLY A 23 -21.48 9.47 -4.26
N PRO A 24 -22.80 9.29 -4.10
CA PRO A 24 -23.37 8.12 -3.42
C PRO A 24 -23.64 6.87 -4.28
N SER A 25 -23.81 5.74 -3.57
CA SER A 25 -24.56 4.51 -3.93
C SER A 25 -23.92 3.47 -4.86
N ASN A 26 -22.81 2.88 -4.40
CA ASN A 26 -22.76 1.44 -4.14
C ASN A 26 -21.64 1.22 -3.12
N HIS A 27 -21.97 1.15 -1.83
CA HIS A 27 -20.97 0.89 -0.79
C HIS A 27 -20.48 -0.54 -0.95
N PHE A 28 -19.44 -0.74 -1.77
CA PHE A 28 -18.68 -1.98 -1.76
C PHE A 28 -18.11 -2.15 -0.35
N SER A 29 -18.78 -2.97 0.44
CA SER A 29 -18.29 -3.41 1.73
C SER A 29 -17.56 -4.73 1.49
N SER A 30 -16.24 -4.65 1.44
CA SER A 30 -15.42 -5.85 1.33
C SER A 30 -15.67 -6.77 2.53
N PRO A 31 -15.84 -8.09 2.38
CA PRO A 31 -15.89 -8.99 3.54
C PRO A 31 -14.50 -9.24 4.13
N LEU A 32 -13.44 -8.75 3.49
CA LEU A 32 -12.07 -9.09 3.83
C LEU A 32 -11.54 -8.21 4.97
N LYS A 33 -10.75 -8.86 5.82
CA LYS A 33 -10.04 -8.22 6.92
C LYS A 33 -8.55 -8.50 6.76
N TRP A 34 -7.74 -7.44 6.80
CA TRP A 34 -6.30 -7.61 6.83
C TRP A 34 -5.85 -8.24 8.16
N SER A 35 -5.14 -9.35 8.09
CA SER A 35 -4.61 -10.08 9.24
C SER A 35 -3.08 -9.99 9.37
N GLY A 36 -2.40 -9.45 8.37
CA GLY A 36 -0.97 -9.15 8.43
C GLY A 36 -0.66 -7.90 9.24
N SER A 37 0.63 -7.56 9.37
CA SER A 37 1.02 -6.31 10.02
C SER A 37 0.76 -5.10 9.11
N ALA A 38 0.70 -3.90 9.69
CA ALA A 38 0.62 -2.66 8.91
C ALA A 38 1.89 -2.42 8.07
N ILE A 39 3.03 -3.02 8.45
CA ILE A 39 4.27 -2.94 7.66
C ILE A 39 4.14 -3.84 6.42
N ASP A 40 3.59 -5.05 6.59
CA ASP A 40 3.37 -5.99 5.48
C ASP A 40 2.44 -5.38 4.42
N LEU A 41 1.38 -4.72 4.87
CA LEU A 41 0.47 -4.04 3.95
C LEU A 41 1.11 -2.84 3.25
N ALA A 42 1.88 -2.04 3.99
CA ALA A 42 2.61 -0.93 3.39
C ALA A 42 3.65 -1.43 2.37
N GLU A 43 4.29 -2.57 2.62
CA GLU A 43 5.20 -3.23 1.68
C GLU A 43 4.47 -3.66 0.41
N LEU A 44 3.30 -4.31 0.53
CA LEU A 44 2.48 -4.71 -0.60
C LEU A 44 2.03 -3.50 -1.45
N ILE A 45 1.50 -2.46 -0.82
CA ILE A 45 1.07 -1.23 -1.50
C ILE A 45 2.24 -0.57 -2.22
N TYR A 46 3.41 -0.50 -1.58
CA TYR A 46 4.59 0.10 -2.19
C TYR A 46 5.11 -0.73 -3.37
N ALA A 47 5.07 -2.06 -3.28
CA ALA A 47 5.44 -2.96 -4.37
C ALA A 47 4.51 -2.77 -5.59
N LEU A 48 3.19 -2.71 -5.37
CA LEU A 48 2.20 -2.46 -6.42
C LEU A 48 2.35 -1.07 -7.07
N PHE A 49 2.67 -0.06 -6.27
CA PHE A 49 2.99 1.27 -6.77
C PHE A 49 4.22 1.23 -7.68
N LEU A 50 5.32 0.60 -7.24
CA LEU A 50 6.54 0.51 -8.03
C LEU A 50 6.38 -0.34 -9.29
N SER A 51 5.55 -1.37 -9.25
CA SER A 51 5.33 -2.25 -10.41
C SER A 51 4.53 -1.59 -11.52
N GLN A 52 3.90 -0.43 -11.24
CA GLN A 52 3.08 0.33 -12.19
C GLN A 52 1.95 -0.52 -12.80
N SER A 53 1.54 -1.59 -12.13
CA SER A 53 0.60 -2.58 -12.66
C SER A 53 -0.87 -2.17 -12.44
N LEU A 54 -1.11 -1.05 -11.75
CA LEU A 54 -2.43 -0.49 -11.51
C LEU A 54 -2.63 0.75 -12.39
N ASN A 55 -3.81 0.90 -12.98
CA ASN A 55 -4.20 2.05 -13.80
C ASN A 55 -3.17 2.44 -14.86
N ASN A 56 -2.53 1.47 -15.52
CA ASN A 56 -1.46 1.69 -16.50
C ASN A 56 -0.25 2.50 -15.95
N GLY A 57 -0.01 2.43 -14.65
CA GLY A 57 1.03 3.19 -13.96
C GLY A 57 0.64 4.63 -13.61
N ASP A 58 -0.61 5.02 -13.84
CA ASP A 58 -1.10 6.37 -13.55
C ASP A 58 -2.01 6.36 -12.32
N ILE A 59 -1.41 6.08 -11.17
CA ILE A 59 -2.09 6.19 -9.88
C ILE A 59 -1.10 6.56 -8.76
N PRO A 60 -1.40 7.58 -7.95
CA PRO A 60 -0.57 7.91 -6.80
C PRO A 60 -0.71 6.87 -5.70
N ILE A 61 0.38 6.58 -4.98
CA ILE A 61 0.39 5.60 -3.89
C ILE A 61 -0.66 5.87 -2.80
N LYS A 62 -1.04 7.15 -2.60
CA LYS A 62 -2.06 7.54 -1.62
C LYS A 62 -3.44 7.02 -2.01
N GLU A 63 -3.78 7.03 -3.29
CA GLU A 63 -5.05 6.47 -3.77
C GLU A 63 -5.06 4.95 -3.63
N ILE A 64 -3.94 4.28 -3.95
CA ILE A 64 -3.80 2.84 -3.70
C ILE A 64 -4.01 2.55 -2.21
N ALA A 65 -3.39 3.33 -1.32
CA ALA A 65 -3.56 3.16 0.13
C ALA A 65 -5.01 3.29 0.58
N VAL A 66 -5.73 4.33 0.11
CA VAL A 66 -7.16 4.55 0.43
C VAL A 66 -8.02 3.38 -0.05
N CYS A 67 -7.76 2.87 -1.26
CA CYS A 67 -8.46 1.69 -1.77
C CYS A 67 -8.26 0.49 -0.85
N PHE A 68 -7.02 0.23 -0.40
CA PHE A 68 -6.71 -0.88 0.49
C PHE A 68 -7.27 -0.69 1.92
N GLU A 69 -7.33 0.54 2.43
CA GLU A 69 -8.00 0.87 3.70
C GLU A 69 -9.49 0.52 3.65
N GLN A 70 -10.17 0.94 2.58
CA GLN A 70 -11.58 0.61 2.35
C GLN A 70 -11.78 -0.89 2.13
N PHE A 71 -10.89 -1.53 1.37
CA PHE A 71 -10.97 -2.94 1.04
C PHE A 71 -10.73 -3.87 2.23
N PHE A 72 -9.95 -3.45 3.23
CA PHE A 72 -9.64 -4.25 4.41
C PHE A 72 -10.27 -3.76 5.71
N HIS A 73 -11.02 -2.67 5.67
CA HIS A 73 -11.60 -2.01 6.85
C HIS A 73 -10.56 -1.66 7.92
N ILE A 74 -9.44 -1.09 7.47
CA ILE A 74 -8.36 -0.66 8.35
C ILE A 74 -7.99 0.81 8.09
N LYS A 75 -7.28 1.41 9.04
CA LYS A 75 -6.55 2.66 8.81
C LYS A 75 -5.07 2.38 8.63
N LEU A 76 -4.49 2.92 7.57
CA LEU A 76 -3.10 2.79 7.18
C LEU A 76 -2.51 4.15 6.88
N ASP A 77 -2.08 4.83 7.93
CA ASP A 77 -1.32 6.06 7.77
C ASP A 77 0.11 5.78 7.28
N GLY A 78 0.82 6.80 6.80
CA GLY A 78 2.28 6.79 6.67
C GLY A 78 2.89 5.59 5.93
N VAL A 79 2.35 5.24 4.75
CA VAL A 79 2.86 4.15 3.90
C VAL A 79 4.36 4.30 3.61
N TYR A 80 4.80 5.49 3.19
CA TYR A 80 6.22 5.79 2.96
C TYR A 80 7.10 5.56 4.19
N GLN A 81 6.64 5.98 5.37
CA GLN A 81 7.40 5.81 6.61
C GLN A 81 7.49 4.34 7.03
N ARG A 82 6.39 3.59 6.88
CA ARG A 82 6.36 2.15 7.15
C ARG A 82 7.25 1.37 6.18
N PHE A 83 7.21 1.70 4.89
CA PHE A 83 8.13 1.15 3.90
C PHE A 83 9.59 1.48 4.24
N SER A 84 9.90 2.71 4.63
CA SER A 84 11.27 3.10 5.03
C SER A 84 11.78 2.25 6.21
N LYS A 85 10.91 1.98 7.20
CA LYS A 85 11.22 1.06 8.30
C LYS A 85 11.48 -0.36 7.80
N ALA A 86 10.65 -0.89 6.90
CA ALA A 86 10.88 -2.20 6.28
C ALA A 86 12.25 -2.25 5.58
N ARG A 87 12.56 -1.23 4.77
CA ARG A 87 13.80 -1.11 4.00
C ARG A 87 15.07 -1.02 4.87
N SER A 88 14.96 -0.48 6.08
CA SER A 88 16.09 -0.34 7.02
C SER A 88 16.48 -1.64 7.74
N ARG A 89 15.70 -2.73 7.60
CA ARG A 89 16.00 -4.02 8.22
C ARG A 89 17.23 -4.66 7.57
N LYS A 90 18.17 -5.15 8.39
CA LYS A 90 19.46 -5.71 7.93
C LYS A 90 19.36 -7.09 7.25
N LYS A 91 18.35 -7.89 7.58
CA LYS A 91 18.21 -9.27 7.07
C LYS A 91 17.21 -9.37 5.92
N GLU A 92 15.97 -8.93 6.12
CA GLU A 92 14.92 -9.04 5.12
C GLU A 92 14.20 -7.71 4.93
N ARG A 93 14.46 -7.08 3.79
CA ARG A 93 13.91 -5.78 3.41
C ARG A 93 12.50 -5.90 2.78
N THR A 94 12.19 -7.08 2.25
CA THR A 94 10.94 -7.41 1.53
C THR A 94 10.33 -8.72 2.06
N SER A 95 10.22 -8.82 3.39
CA SER A 95 9.81 -10.07 4.05
C SER A 95 8.41 -10.53 3.65
N PHE A 96 7.48 -9.59 3.40
CA PHE A 96 6.11 -9.97 3.05
C PHE A 96 6.01 -10.44 1.61
N ILE A 97 6.65 -9.75 0.67
CA ILE A 97 6.66 -10.15 -0.75
C ILE A 97 7.37 -11.49 -0.93
N ASN A 98 8.50 -11.71 -0.25
CA ASN A 98 9.20 -13.00 -0.29
C ASN A 98 8.29 -14.13 0.23
N LYS A 99 7.59 -13.91 1.35
CA LYS A 99 6.63 -14.88 1.87
C LYS A 99 5.54 -15.21 0.85
N LEU A 100 4.98 -14.22 0.14
CA LEU A 100 3.97 -14.46 -0.89
C LEU A 100 4.52 -15.29 -2.06
N LEU A 101 5.74 -14.98 -2.51
CA LEU A 101 6.43 -15.71 -3.56
C LEU A 101 6.62 -17.17 -3.15
N ASP A 102 7.26 -17.41 -1.99
CA ASP A 102 7.57 -18.75 -1.51
C ASP A 102 6.31 -19.62 -1.36
N MET A 103 5.22 -19.06 -0.80
CA MET A 103 3.96 -19.79 -0.67
C MET A 103 3.37 -20.18 -2.03
N LEU A 104 3.45 -19.28 -3.02
CA LEU A 104 2.91 -19.53 -4.34
C LEU A 104 3.73 -20.57 -5.11
N THR A 105 5.06 -20.43 -5.09
CA THR A 105 5.96 -21.37 -5.77
C THR A 105 5.90 -22.76 -5.16
N ASN A 106 5.90 -22.87 -3.83
CA ASN A 106 5.77 -24.16 -3.16
C ASN A 106 4.46 -24.87 -3.56
N ARG A 107 3.36 -24.11 -3.69
CA ARG A 107 2.09 -24.69 -4.11
C ARG A 107 2.10 -25.16 -5.57
N MET A 108 2.87 -24.50 -6.45
CA MET A 108 3.06 -24.95 -7.83
C MET A 108 3.91 -26.22 -7.87
N ASP A 109 5.02 -26.25 -7.14
CA ASP A 109 5.90 -27.42 -7.06
C ASP A 109 5.18 -28.67 -6.51
N GLU A 110 4.27 -28.50 -5.54
CA GLU A 110 3.39 -29.56 -5.03
C GLU A 110 2.41 -30.13 -6.08
N LEU A 111 2.02 -29.33 -7.08
CA LEU A 111 1.07 -29.74 -8.12
C LEU A 111 1.76 -30.36 -9.32
N ASP A 112 3.02 -29.97 -9.58
CA ASP A 112 3.82 -30.44 -10.71
C ASP A 112 4.64 -31.71 -10.39
N GLY A 113 4.77 -32.07 -9.11
CA GLY A 113 5.45 -33.28 -8.62
C GLY A 113 4.54 -34.50 -8.50
#